data_AF-A0A0J5QGK9-F1
#
_entry.id   AF-A0A0J5QGK9-F1
#
_cell.length_a   1.000
_cell.length_b   1.000
_cell.length_c   1.000
_cell.angle_alpha   90.00
_cell.angle_beta   90.00
_cell.angle_gamma   90.00
#
_symmetry.space_group_name_H-M   'P 1'
#
loop_
_entity.id
_entity.type
_entity.pdbx_description
1 polymer ?
#
loop_
_entity_poly.entity_id
_entity_poly.type
_entity_poly.pdbx_seq_one_letter_code
_entity_poly.pdbx_strand_id
1 'polypeptide(L)'
;MHFRVTTALAALAAATPALAEVNIYSQRQPELIAPITDAFTAATGIETNVVYLDQGLTERLEAEGSRSPADIVMTVDIARVSQTVEAGVTQPVESAVLHENIPEAFRGADNSWFAVTSRARIVYASKDRVADGEITTYEDLTDPKWQGRICTRSGTHPYNLALLSAMIAHHGADEAKVWAEGIKANLARKPQGNDRAQVKAIWAGECDIALGNTYYMGKMLEDPEQTEWANSVRIVFPVFEDGGTHMNISGVAMTAAAPHPEDALTFMEFLASPEAQAVYAEVNYEFPVTPGVPASKLVASWGTFTPDTISLDSLPPLRADALRIMEEVNFDG
;
A
#
# COMPACT_ATOMS: atom_id res chain seq x y z
N MET A 1 -6.70 -74.01 -38.33
CA MET A 1 -7.49 -72.77 -38.20
C MET A 1 -7.53 -72.36 -36.74
N HIS A 2 -6.77 -71.35 -36.33
CA HIS A 2 -6.94 -70.67 -35.05
C HIS A 2 -6.73 -69.18 -35.30
N PHE A 3 -7.85 -68.44 -35.36
CA PHE A 3 -7.87 -66.98 -35.50
C PHE A 3 -7.43 -66.37 -34.15
N ARG A 4 -6.33 -65.62 -34.14
CA ARG A 4 -5.99 -64.72 -33.03
C ARG A 4 -6.54 -63.33 -33.36
N VAL A 5 -7.60 -62.94 -32.66
CA VAL A 5 -8.11 -61.57 -32.64
C VAL A 5 -7.33 -60.85 -31.55
N THR A 6 -6.44 -59.94 -31.93
CA THR A 6 -5.73 -59.06 -31.00
C THR A 6 -6.53 -57.78 -30.89
N THR A 7 -7.29 -57.63 -29.81
CA THR A 7 -8.05 -56.41 -29.50
C THR A 7 -7.07 -55.31 -29.10
N ALA A 8 -6.93 -54.26 -29.92
CA ALA A 8 -6.18 -53.07 -29.58
C ALA A 8 -6.96 -52.24 -28.55
N LEU A 9 -6.43 -52.13 -27.33
CA LEU A 9 -6.98 -51.27 -26.29
C LEU A 9 -6.52 -49.83 -26.55
N ALA A 10 -7.40 -48.99 -27.09
CA ALA A 10 -7.16 -47.56 -27.23
C ALA A 10 -7.26 -46.93 -25.83
N ALA A 11 -6.12 -46.56 -25.24
CA ALA A 11 -6.08 -45.73 -24.05
C ALA A 11 -6.45 -44.29 -24.44
N LEU A 12 -7.70 -43.89 -24.20
CA LEU A 12 -8.05 -42.47 -24.11
C LEU A 12 -7.34 -41.91 -22.87
N ALA A 13 -6.22 -41.23 -23.09
CA ALA A 13 -5.71 -40.28 -22.11
C ALA A 13 -6.73 -39.14 -22.03
N ALA A 14 -7.61 -39.19 -21.04
CA ALA A 14 -8.36 -38.01 -20.63
C ALA A 14 -7.32 -37.00 -20.14
N ALA A 15 -7.04 -35.98 -20.95
CA ALA A 15 -6.38 -34.79 -20.46
C ALA A 15 -7.31 -34.19 -19.40
N THR A 16 -6.98 -34.39 -18.13
CA THR A 16 -7.51 -33.52 -17.07
C THR A 16 -7.18 -32.09 -17.50
N PRO A 17 -8.15 -31.17 -17.56
CA PRO A 17 -7.79 -29.77 -17.73
C PRO A 17 -6.76 -29.46 -16.64
N ALA A 18 -5.62 -28.92 -17.02
CA ALA A 18 -4.75 -28.28 -16.05
C ALA A 18 -5.66 -27.26 -15.36
N LEU A 19 -5.95 -27.48 -14.07
CA LEU A 19 -6.64 -26.47 -13.26
C LEU A 19 -5.80 -25.21 -13.43
N ALA A 20 -6.39 -24.19 -14.05
CA ALA A 20 -5.80 -22.87 -14.15
C ALA A 20 -5.37 -22.43 -12.73
N GLU A 21 -4.10 -22.06 -12.59
CA GLU A 21 -3.50 -21.66 -11.32
C GLU A 21 -2.81 -20.31 -11.49
N VAL A 22 -3.16 -19.33 -10.65
CA VAL A 22 -2.45 -18.05 -10.60
C VAL A 22 -1.36 -18.12 -9.55
N ASN A 23 -0.10 -17.99 -9.96
CA ASN A 23 1.05 -17.95 -9.07
C ASN A 23 1.33 -16.51 -8.63
N ILE A 24 1.14 -16.23 -7.35
CA ILE A 24 1.23 -14.89 -6.78
C ILE A 24 2.48 -14.80 -5.92
N TYR A 25 3.41 -13.92 -6.28
CA TYR A 25 4.50 -13.53 -5.38
C TYR A 25 4.04 -12.31 -4.59
N SER A 26 4.01 -12.43 -3.26
CA SER A 26 3.48 -11.36 -2.41
C SER A 26 4.40 -10.92 -1.29
N GLN A 27 4.42 -9.61 -1.03
CA GLN A 27 5.00 -9.00 0.17
C GLN A 27 3.93 -8.55 1.18
N ARG A 28 2.66 -8.91 0.97
CA ARG A 28 1.60 -8.72 1.96
C ARG A 28 1.57 -9.92 2.91
N GLN A 29 1.09 -9.69 4.13
CA GLN A 29 0.95 -10.76 5.13
C GLN A 29 -0.14 -11.76 4.70
N PRO A 30 0.02 -13.07 4.97
CA PRO A 30 -0.93 -14.11 4.54
C PRO A 30 -2.39 -13.86 4.94
N GLU A 31 -2.61 -13.39 6.16
CA GLU A 31 -3.93 -13.07 6.69
C GLU A 31 -4.66 -11.95 5.93
N LEU A 32 -3.92 -11.12 5.17
CA LEU A 32 -4.48 -10.02 4.37
C LEU A 32 -4.80 -10.45 2.93
N ILE A 33 -4.29 -11.60 2.48
CA ILE A 33 -4.47 -12.12 1.11
C ILE A 33 -5.44 -13.29 1.08
N ALA A 34 -5.37 -14.21 2.05
CA ALA A 34 -6.17 -15.42 2.04
C ALA A 34 -7.68 -15.18 1.80
N PRO A 35 -8.34 -14.20 2.46
CA PRO A 35 -9.76 -13.93 2.19
C PRO A 35 -10.06 -13.52 0.74
N ILE A 36 -9.10 -12.88 0.07
CA ILE A 36 -9.25 -12.40 -1.31
C ILE A 36 -9.03 -13.55 -2.29
N THR A 37 -8.00 -14.36 -2.08
CA THR A 37 -7.75 -15.54 -2.91
C THR A 37 -8.86 -16.57 -2.78
N ASP A 38 -9.41 -16.77 -1.57
CA ASP A 38 -10.54 -17.67 -1.34
C ASP A 38 -11.80 -17.17 -2.08
N ALA A 39 -12.09 -15.86 -2.00
CA ALA A 39 -13.21 -15.25 -2.72
C ALA A 39 -13.03 -15.35 -4.25
N PHE A 40 -11.80 -15.13 -4.76
CA PHE A 40 -11.48 -15.28 -6.18
C PHE A 40 -11.71 -16.71 -6.66
N THR A 41 -11.19 -17.71 -5.94
CA THR A 41 -11.37 -19.12 -6.30
C THR A 41 -12.84 -19.53 -6.20
N ALA A 42 -13.58 -19.04 -5.22
CA ALA A 42 -15.02 -19.27 -5.12
C ALA A 42 -15.81 -18.68 -6.30
N ALA A 43 -15.40 -17.50 -6.79
CA ALA A 43 -16.07 -16.79 -7.88
C ALA A 43 -15.73 -17.37 -9.26
N THR A 44 -14.50 -17.84 -9.48
CA THR A 44 -13.98 -18.19 -10.81
C THR A 44 -13.69 -19.67 -11.00
N GLY A 45 -13.46 -20.41 -9.90
CA GLY A 45 -12.94 -21.78 -9.94
C GLY A 45 -11.44 -21.88 -10.28
N ILE A 46 -10.74 -20.75 -10.40
CA ILE A 46 -9.29 -20.69 -10.64
C ILE A 46 -8.57 -20.78 -9.30
N GLU A 47 -7.62 -21.69 -9.19
CA GLU A 47 -6.82 -21.86 -7.98
C GLU A 47 -5.73 -20.80 -7.89
N THR A 48 -5.28 -20.48 -6.67
CA THR A 48 -4.15 -19.56 -6.47
C THR A 48 -3.08 -20.21 -5.62
N ASN A 49 -1.82 -19.93 -5.97
CA ASN A 49 -0.67 -20.32 -5.18
C ASN A 49 0.14 -19.09 -4.79
N VAL A 50 0.21 -18.82 -3.49
CA VAL A 50 0.84 -17.61 -2.96
C VAL A 50 2.20 -17.94 -2.35
N VAL A 51 3.23 -17.28 -2.85
CA VAL A 51 4.59 -17.33 -2.31
C VAL A 51 4.89 -16.02 -1.61
N TYR A 52 5.06 -16.08 -0.29
CA TYR A 52 5.29 -14.91 0.56
C TYR A 52 6.77 -14.58 0.68
N LEU A 53 7.10 -13.29 0.48
CA LEU A 53 8.47 -12.76 0.46
C LEU A 53 8.53 -11.42 1.20
N ASP A 54 9.17 -11.40 2.37
CA ASP A 54 9.36 -10.15 3.13
C ASP A 54 10.30 -9.17 2.41
N GLN A 55 11.28 -9.70 1.68
CA GLN A 55 12.33 -8.97 0.95
C GLN A 55 12.74 -9.78 -0.29
N GLY A 56 13.46 -9.16 -1.22
CA GLY A 56 14.08 -9.87 -2.34
C GLY A 56 13.11 -10.27 -3.46
N LEU A 57 11.89 -9.71 -3.50
CA LEU A 57 10.88 -10.11 -4.49
C LEU A 57 11.34 -9.79 -5.91
N THR A 58 11.79 -8.55 -6.15
CA THR A 58 12.27 -8.11 -7.47
C THR A 58 13.50 -8.90 -7.89
N GLU A 59 14.47 -9.06 -6.99
CA GLU A 59 15.71 -9.79 -7.23
C GLU A 59 15.45 -11.27 -7.55
N ARG A 60 14.43 -11.86 -6.93
CA ARG A 60 13.99 -13.23 -7.25
C ARG A 60 13.42 -13.32 -8.66
N LEU A 61 12.58 -12.39 -9.07
CA LEU A 61 12.02 -12.35 -10.43
C LEU A 61 13.12 -12.17 -11.47
N GLU A 62 14.09 -11.29 -11.22
CA GLU A 62 15.26 -11.11 -12.09
C GLU A 62 16.08 -12.40 -12.22
N ALA A 63 16.32 -13.09 -11.08
CA ALA A 63 17.09 -14.33 -11.06
C ALA A 63 16.36 -15.49 -11.76
N GLU A 64 15.03 -15.56 -11.64
CA GLU A 64 14.21 -16.56 -12.31
C GLU A 64 14.07 -16.29 -13.82
N GLY A 65 14.05 -15.00 -14.21
CA GLY A 65 13.95 -14.55 -15.59
C GLY A 65 12.72 -15.11 -16.31
N SER A 66 12.89 -15.51 -17.58
CA SER A 66 11.81 -16.09 -18.39
C SER A 66 11.30 -17.46 -17.92
N ARG A 67 11.87 -18.02 -16.84
CA ARG A 67 11.43 -19.28 -16.23
C ARG A 67 10.72 -19.06 -14.90
N SER A 68 10.47 -17.81 -14.50
CA SER A 68 9.70 -17.54 -13.29
C SER A 68 8.32 -18.20 -13.42
N PRO A 69 7.87 -18.93 -12.38
CA PRO A 69 6.51 -19.44 -12.35
C PRO A 69 5.51 -18.35 -11.96
N ALA A 70 5.96 -17.18 -11.51
CA ALA A 70 5.08 -16.14 -11.00
C ALA A 70 4.27 -15.51 -12.14
N ASP A 71 2.97 -15.41 -11.94
CA ASP A 71 2.01 -14.73 -12.80
C ASP A 71 1.81 -13.27 -12.36
N ILE A 72 1.73 -13.08 -11.04
CA ILE A 72 1.37 -11.82 -10.41
C ILE A 72 2.38 -11.45 -9.32
N VAL A 73 2.69 -10.15 -9.24
CA VAL A 73 3.32 -9.53 -8.08
C VAL A 73 2.28 -8.75 -7.30
N MET A 74 2.21 -8.97 -5.99
CA MET A 74 1.45 -8.13 -5.07
C MET A 74 2.37 -7.53 -4.02
N THR A 75 2.47 -6.21 -3.98
CA THR A 75 3.33 -5.51 -3.01
C THR A 75 2.61 -4.39 -2.29
N VAL A 76 3.29 -3.83 -1.30
CA VAL A 76 2.89 -2.65 -0.55
C VAL A 76 3.89 -1.55 -0.87
N ASP A 77 3.41 -0.31 -0.87
CA ASP A 77 4.21 0.87 -1.19
C ASP A 77 4.48 1.05 -2.69
N ILE A 78 4.20 2.26 -3.18
CA ILE A 78 4.46 2.63 -4.58
C ILE A 78 5.92 2.40 -4.96
N ALA A 79 6.87 2.71 -4.07
CA ALA A 79 8.29 2.58 -4.38
C ALA A 79 8.67 1.12 -4.71
N ARG A 80 7.99 0.14 -4.11
CA ARG A 80 8.27 -1.28 -4.37
C ARG A 80 7.70 -1.73 -5.70
N VAL A 81 6.46 -1.35 -6.02
CA VAL A 81 5.87 -1.74 -7.30
C VAL A 81 6.65 -1.09 -8.45
N SER A 82 7.05 0.18 -8.30
CA SER A 82 7.87 0.88 -9.29
C SER A 82 9.25 0.25 -9.42
N GLN A 83 9.90 -0.18 -8.32
CA GLN A 83 11.15 -0.93 -8.40
C GLN A 83 11.01 -2.21 -9.24
N THR A 84 9.91 -2.96 -9.06
CA THR A 84 9.65 -4.18 -9.83
C THR A 84 9.39 -3.86 -11.32
N VAL A 85 8.71 -2.76 -11.62
CA VAL A 85 8.47 -2.29 -13.00
C VAL A 85 9.78 -1.83 -13.65
N GLU A 86 10.57 -1.01 -12.97
CA GLU A 86 11.85 -0.47 -13.44
C GLU A 86 12.89 -1.57 -13.71
N ALA A 87 12.84 -2.66 -12.95
CA ALA A 87 13.65 -3.85 -13.19
C ALA A 87 13.28 -4.59 -14.49
N GLY A 88 12.19 -4.23 -15.16
CA GLY A 88 11.75 -4.83 -16.42
C GLY A 88 11.23 -6.26 -16.27
N VAL A 89 10.82 -6.66 -15.06
CA VAL A 89 10.29 -7.99 -14.75
C VAL A 89 8.75 -8.04 -14.74
N THR A 90 8.08 -6.97 -15.14
CA THR A 90 6.62 -6.88 -15.31
C THR A 90 6.25 -6.60 -16.77
N GLN A 91 4.98 -6.77 -17.09
CA GLN A 91 4.41 -6.40 -18.39
C GLN A 91 3.16 -5.51 -18.21
N PRO A 92 2.89 -4.59 -19.15
CA PRO A 92 1.69 -3.76 -19.11
C PRO A 92 0.42 -4.58 -19.37
N VAL A 93 -0.69 -4.15 -18.77
CA VAL A 93 -1.99 -4.84 -18.88
C VAL A 93 -3.07 -3.90 -19.38
N GLU A 94 -3.60 -4.15 -20.57
CA GLU A 94 -4.74 -3.41 -21.13
C GLU A 94 -6.06 -4.07 -20.73
N SER A 95 -6.86 -3.39 -19.89
CA SER A 95 -8.20 -3.84 -19.52
C SER A 95 -9.14 -2.67 -19.27
N ALA A 96 -10.27 -2.68 -19.98
CA ALA A 96 -11.35 -1.72 -19.75
C ALA A 96 -11.93 -1.84 -18.33
N VAL A 97 -11.98 -3.05 -17.78
CA VAL A 97 -12.47 -3.30 -16.41
C VAL A 97 -11.54 -2.63 -15.39
N LEU A 98 -10.23 -2.76 -15.56
CA LEU A 98 -9.26 -2.10 -14.68
C LEU A 98 -9.33 -0.58 -14.81
N HIS A 99 -9.46 -0.03 -16.02
CA HIS A 99 -9.54 1.42 -16.24
C HIS A 99 -10.83 2.03 -15.68
N GLU A 100 -11.95 1.31 -15.76
CA GLU A 100 -13.23 1.77 -15.20
C GLU A 100 -13.22 1.73 -13.67
N ASN A 101 -12.61 0.69 -13.09
CA ASN A 101 -12.65 0.45 -11.65
C ASN A 101 -11.44 1.01 -10.88
N ILE A 102 -10.39 1.50 -11.54
CA ILE A 102 -9.20 2.05 -10.89
C ILE A 102 -8.88 3.43 -11.49
N PRO A 103 -9.04 4.52 -10.72
CA PRO A 103 -8.74 5.87 -11.20
C PRO A 103 -7.30 6.02 -11.70
N GLU A 104 -7.08 6.96 -12.62
CA GLU A 104 -5.78 7.22 -13.24
C GLU A 104 -4.65 7.48 -12.23
N ALA A 105 -4.93 8.21 -11.14
CA ALA A 105 -3.95 8.46 -10.08
C ALA A 105 -3.50 7.20 -9.31
N PHE A 106 -4.21 6.07 -9.47
CA PHE A 106 -4.00 4.81 -8.79
C PHE A 106 -3.57 3.67 -9.72
N ARG A 107 -3.09 3.99 -10.93
CA ARG A 107 -2.50 3.02 -11.85
C ARG A 107 -1.21 3.56 -12.44
N GLY A 108 -0.33 2.65 -12.84
CA GLY A 108 0.98 2.98 -13.39
C GLY A 108 0.89 3.53 -14.81
N ALA A 109 1.88 4.35 -15.15
CA ALA A 109 2.17 4.74 -16.52
C ALA A 109 2.23 3.49 -17.41
N ASP A 110 1.66 3.61 -18.60
CA ASP A 110 1.53 2.54 -19.59
C ASP A 110 0.88 1.25 -19.04
N ASN A 111 0.04 1.36 -18.01
CA ASN A 111 -0.66 0.23 -17.38
C ASN A 111 0.28 -0.85 -16.80
N SER A 112 1.46 -0.42 -16.32
CA SER A 112 2.50 -1.28 -15.78
C SER A 112 2.20 -1.88 -14.40
N TRP A 113 1.29 -1.25 -13.64
CA TRP A 113 0.78 -1.71 -12.35
C TRP A 113 -0.57 -1.08 -12.04
N PHE A 114 -1.30 -1.64 -11.08
CA PHE A 114 -2.62 -1.16 -10.65
C PHE A 114 -2.73 -1.19 -9.12
N ALA A 115 -3.29 -0.15 -8.50
CA ALA A 115 -3.56 -0.18 -7.07
C ALA A 115 -4.72 -1.14 -6.77
N VAL A 116 -4.61 -1.81 -5.63
CA VAL A 116 -5.64 -2.70 -5.10
C VAL A 116 -6.31 -2.08 -3.88
N THR A 117 -5.52 -1.38 -3.07
CA THR A 117 -6.00 -0.63 -1.90
C THR A 117 -5.17 0.61 -1.74
N SER A 118 -5.72 1.62 -1.06
CA SER A 118 -4.99 2.83 -0.71
C SER A 118 -4.98 3.08 0.79
N ARG A 119 -3.98 3.81 1.26
CA ARG A 119 -3.80 4.18 2.66
C ARG A 119 -3.31 5.61 2.74
N ALA A 120 -3.96 6.40 3.61
CA ALA A 120 -3.54 7.76 3.89
C ALA A 120 -2.47 7.77 5.00
N ARG A 121 -1.42 8.59 4.81
CA ARG A 121 -0.50 8.95 5.90
C ARG A 121 -0.99 10.25 6.53
N ILE A 122 -1.47 10.14 7.75
CA ILE A 122 -2.27 11.15 8.43
C ILE A 122 -1.57 11.66 9.69
N VAL A 123 -2.22 12.60 10.37
CA VAL A 123 -1.81 13.03 11.71
C VAL A 123 -2.76 12.44 12.74
N TYR A 124 -2.20 11.67 13.67
CA TYR A 124 -2.86 11.36 14.93
C TYR A 124 -2.72 12.56 15.85
N ALA A 125 -3.84 13.10 16.34
CA ALA A 125 -3.85 14.26 17.23
C ALA A 125 -4.53 13.92 18.56
N SER A 126 -3.92 14.33 19.68
CA SER A 126 -4.51 14.20 21.01
C SER A 126 -5.89 14.86 21.07
N LYS A 127 -6.91 14.12 21.51
CA LYS A 127 -8.26 14.68 21.71
C LYS A 127 -8.31 15.74 22.80
N ASP A 128 -7.42 15.67 23.78
CA ASP A 128 -7.44 16.56 24.95
C ASP A 128 -6.57 17.81 24.76
N ARG A 129 -5.53 17.74 23.92
CA ARG A 129 -4.46 18.76 23.86
C ARG A 129 -4.32 19.48 22.52
N VAL A 130 -5.07 19.05 21.51
CA VAL A 130 -5.08 19.68 20.18
C VAL A 130 -6.52 19.99 19.83
N ALA A 131 -6.87 21.25 19.53
CA ALA A 131 -8.22 21.60 19.12
C ALA A 131 -8.48 21.24 17.65
N ASP A 132 -9.75 21.06 17.29
CA ASP A 132 -10.15 20.80 15.90
C ASP A 132 -9.78 21.99 15.00
N GLY A 133 -9.28 21.68 13.80
CA GLY A 133 -8.85 22.68 12.82
C GLY A 133 -7.47 23.30 13.07
N GLU A 134 -6.73 22.90 14.12
CA GLU A 134 -5.36 23.40 14.35
C GLU A 134 -4.33 22.88 13.34
N ILE A 135 -4.65 21.78 12.66
CA ILE A 135 -3.80 21.12 11.66
C ILE A 135 -4.64 21.02 10.40
N THR A 136 -4.26 21.78 9.38
CA THR A 136 -4.95 21.78 8.09
C THR A 136 -4.07 21.21 7.00
N THR A 137 -2.76 21.48 7.06
CA THR A 137 -1.82 21.06 6.04
C THR A 137 -0.63 20.27 6.60
N TYR A 138 0.15 19.64 5.72
CA TYR A 138 1.42 19.03 6.13
C TYR A 138 2.46 20.09 6.49
N GLU A 139 2.41 21.25 5.84
CA GLU A 139 3.27 22.42 6.03
C GLU A 139 3.08 23.03 7.43
N ASP A 140 1.82 23.04 7.93
CA ASP A 140 1.45 23.51 9.27
C ASP A 140 2.21 22.80 10.40
N LEU A 141 2.71 21.59 10.15
CA LEU A 141 3.45 20.81 11.14
C LEU A 141 4.81 21.43 11.48
N THR A 142 5.29 22.38 10.68
CA THR A 142 6.51 23.15 10.94
C THR A 142 6.28 24.39 11.82
N ASP A 143 5.02 24.75 12.10
CA ASP A 143 4.67 25.89 12.95
C ASP A 143 5.31 25.75 14.35
N PRO A 144 5.98 26.80 14.88
CA PRO A 144 6.58 26.79 16.22
C PRO A 144 5.61 26.44 17.36
N LYS A 145 4.28 26.55 17.16
CA LYS A 145 3.27 26.08 18.13
C LYS A 145 3.37 24.57 18.42
N TRP A 146 4.04 23.82 17.54
CA TRP A 146 4.32 22.38 17.69
C TRP A 146 5.67 22.08 18.32
N GLN A 147 6.44 23.08 18.74
CA GLN A 147 7.76 22.87 19.32
C GLN A 147 7.70 21.92 20.52
N GLY A 148 8.39 20.78 20.43
CA GLY A 148 8.40 19.74 21.47
C GLY A 148 7.09 18.96 21.59
N ARG A 149 6.22 18.98 20.57
CA ARG A 149 4.88 18.38 20.60
C ARG A 149 4.66 17.31 19.53
N ILE A 150 5.66 17.04 18.68
CA ILE A 150 5.59 16.00 17.64
C ILE A 150 6.36 14.75 18.05
N CYS A 151 5.73 13.59 17.97
CA CYS A 151 6.44 12.30 17.94
C CYS A 151 6.39 11.71 16.53
N THR A 152 7.47 11.05 16.13
CA THR A 152 7.50 10.27 14.90
C THR A 152 8.48 9.11 15.02
N ARG A 153 8.38 8.18 14.09
CA ARG A 153 9.41 7.18 13.85
C ARG A 153 10.51 7.74 12.95
N SER A 154 11.58 6.97 12.75
CA SER A 154 12.71 7.33 11.88
C SER A 154 12.27 8.03 10.58
N GLY A 155 12.91 9.15 10.26
CA GLY A 155 12.71 9.89 9.00
C GLY A 155 13.06 9.04 7.77
N THR A 156 13.99 8.10 7.92
CA THR A 156 14.43 7.18 6.86
C THR A 156 13.47 5.99 6.66
N HIS A 157 12.43 5.87 7.49
CA HIS A 157 11.44 4.82 7.30
C HIS A 157 10.70 5.01 5.95
N PRO A 158 10.43 3.94 5.17
CA PRO A 158 9.80 4.05 3.85
C PRO A 158 8.57 4.96 3.79
N TYR A 159 7.68 4.89 4.78
CA TYR A 159 6.48 5.75 4.82
C TYR A 159 6.78 7.24 5.01
N ASN A 160 7.79 7.59 5.80
CA ASN A 160 8.19 8.99 5.98
C ASN A 160 8.93 9.52 4.75
N LEU A 161 9.73 8.66 4.13
CA LEU A 161 10.37 8.98 2.85
C LEU A 161 9.36 9.14 1.71
N ALA A 162 8.28 8.34 1.67
CA ALA A 162 7.21 8.52 0.69
C ALA A 162 6.47 9.85 0.86
N LEU A 163 6.19 10.25 2.12
CA LEU A 163 5.60 11.56 2.41
C LEU A 163 6.55 12.70 2.04
N LEU A 164 7.85 12.56 2.34
CA LEU A 164 8.84 13.56 1.95
C LEU A 164 9.03 13.60 0.42
N SER A 165 8.98 12.47 -0.29
CA SER A 165 8.95 12.45 -1.76
C SER A 165 7.77 13.25 -2.31
N ALA A 166 6.57 13.13 -1.69
CA ALA A 166 5.42 13.93 -2.08
C ALA A 166 5.63 15.42 -1.77
N MET A 167 6.23 15.76 -0.63
CA MET A 167 6.63 17.15 -0.32
C MET A 167 7.61 17.72 -1.36
N ILE A 168 8.60 16.94 -1.80
CA ILE A 168 9.52 17.32 -2.89
C ILE A 168 8.76 17.53 -4.20
N ALA A 169 7.79 16.68 -4.49
CA ALA A 169 7.04 16.74 -5.74
C ALA A 169 6.13 17.99 -5.81
N HIS A 170 5.56 18.41 -4.68
CA HIS A 170 4.74 19.64 -4.60
C HIS A 170 5.58 20.91 -4.51
N HIS A 171 6.64 20.91 -3.69
CA HIS A 171 7.33 22.15 -3.30
C HIS A 171 8.78 22.26 -3.79
N GLY A 172 9.38 21.17 -4.28
CA GLY A 172 10.80 21.11 -4.60
C GLY A 172 11.67 20.63 -3.43
N ALA A 173 12.91 20.27 -3.74
CA ALA A 173 13.82 19.64 -2.78
C ALA A 173 14.30 20.60 -1.68
N ASP A 174 14.49 21.88 -1.99
CA ASP A 174 14.98 22.87 -1.04
C ASP A 174 13.91 23.19 0.02
N GLU A 175 12.67 23.39 -0.42
CA GLU A 175 11.50 23.61 0.44
C GLU A 175 11.18 22.36 1.27
N ALA A 176 11.25 21.17 0.68
CA ALA A 176 11.08 19.91 1.42
C ALA A 176 12.14 19.70 2.51
N LYS A 177 13.38 20.16 2.28
CA LYS A 177 14.43 20.16 3.30
C LYS A 177 14.10 21.12 4.44
N VAL A 178 13.67 22.35 4.14
CA VAL A 178 13.21 23.31 5.16
C VAL A 178 12.06 22.72 5.97
N TRP A 179 11.12 22.04 5.32
CA TRP A 179 10.03 21.34 5.99
C TRP A 179 10.55 20.26 6.95
N ALA A 180 11.45 19.38 6.49
CA ALA A 180 12.03 18.33 7.33
C ALA A 180 12.81 18.90 8.54
N GLU A 181 13.53 20.01 8.37
CA GLU A 181 14.19 20.75 9.45
C GLU A 181 13.17 21.31 10.46
N GLY A 182 12.07 21.86 9.97
CA GLY A 182 10.96 22.36 10.81
C GLY A 182 10.30 21.25 11.63
N ILE A 183 10.00 20.11 11.01
CA ILE A 183 9.49 18.94 11.75
C ILE A 183 10.49 18.50 12.82
N LYS A 184 11.78 18.42 12.47
CA LYS A 184 12.84 18.05 13.42
C LYS A 184 12.90 19.00 14.62
N ALA A 185 12.83 20.31 14.37
CA ALA A 185 12.81 21.33 15.41
C ALA A 185 11.59 21.20 16.36
N ASN A 186 10.50 20.61 15.86
CA ASN A 186 9.27 20.40 16.60
C ASN A 186 9.17 19.04 17.32
N LEU A 187 10.17 18.17 17.18
CA LEU A 187 10.15 16.86 17.82
C LEU A 187 10.24 16.96 19.35
N ALA A 188 9.36 16.24 20.04
CA ALA A 188 9.38 16.07 21.49
C ALA A 188 10.52 15.17 21.98
N ARG A 189 10.98 14.26 21.11
CA ARG A 189 12.01 13.25 21.37
C ARG A 189 12.65 12.79 20.07
N LYS A 190 13.83 12.14 20.16
CA LYS A 190 14.44 11.48 18.99
C LYS A 190 13.48 10.45 18.37
N PRO A 191 13.43 10.34 17.04
CA PRO A 191 12.58 9.36 16.38
C PRO A 191 12.84 7.93 16.86
N GLN A 192 11.79 7.20 17.22
CA GLN A 192 11.91 5.82 17.73
C GLN A 192 10.60 5.05 17.57
N GLY A 193 10.65 3.71 17.57
CA GLY A 193 9.47 2.86 17.50
C GLY A 193 8.76 2.83 16.14
N ASN A 194 7.54 2.27 16.11
CA ASN A 194 6.67 2.20 14.93
C ASN A 194 5.49 3.18 15.05
N ASP A 195 4.59 3.25 14.05
CA ASP A 195 3.45 4.18 14.05
C ASP A 195 2.54 4.00 15.29
N ARG A 196 2.24 2.76 15.72
CA ARG A 196 1.43 2.45 16.93
C ARG A 196 2.10 2.99 18.20
N ALA A 197 3.44 2.89 18.28
CA ALA A 197 4.20 3.44 19.40
C ALA A 197 4.15 4.98 19.47
N GLN A 198 3.85 5.67 18.37
CA GLN A 198 3.66 7.13 18.40
C GLN A 198 2.30 7.48 18.97
N VAL A 199 1.25 6.73 18.63
CA VAL A 199 -0.07 6.89 19.27
C VAL A 199 0.00 6.60 20.76
N LYS A 200 0.74 5.56 21.17
CA LYS A 200 1.04 5.30 22.59
C LYS A 200 1.72 6.49 23.27
N ALA A 201 2.66 7.15 22.59
CA ALA A 201 3.36 8.30 23.15
C ALA A 201 2.43 9.52 23.32
N ILE A 202 1.48 9.72 22.39
CA ILE A 202 0.43 10.73 22.56
C ILE A 202 -0.46 10.39 23.77
N TRP A 203 -0.89 9.13 23.88
CA TRP A 203 -1.66 8.66 25.03
C TRP A 203 -0.92 8.88 26.36
N ALA A 204 0.39 8.61 26.39
CA ALA A 204 1.25 8.81 27.57
C ALA A 204 1.58 10.28 27.87
N GLY A 205 1.17 11.23 27.00
CA GLY A 205 1.42 12.66 27.18
C GLY A 205 2.86 13.09 26.83
N GLU A 206 3.62 12.27 26.10
CA GLU A 206 4.98 12.61 25.67
C GLU A 206 5.01 13.60 24.50
N CYS A 207 3.92 13.67 23.73
CA CYS A 207 3.71 14.56 22.60
C CYS A 207 2.21 14.71 22.34
N ASP A 208 1.85 15.58 21.41
CA ASP A 208 0.44 15.89 21.12
C ASP A 208 0.01 15.41 19.75
N ILE A 209 0.95 15.30 18.80
CA ILE A 209 0.67 14.84 17.45
C ILE A 209 1.74 13.87 16.93
N ALA A 210 1.33 13.02 15.99
CA ALA A 210 2.24 12.10 15.31
C ALA A 210 1.79 11.77 13.89
N LEU A 211 2.76 11.58 12.99
CA LEU A 211 2.51 11.04 11.65
C LEU A 211 2.34 9.53 11.69
N GLY A 212 1.32 9.01 11.03
CA GLY A 212 1.16 7.56 10.88
C GLY A 212 0.12 7.14 9.85
N ASN A 213 0.12 5.86 9.49
CA ASN A 213 -0.86 5.33 8.54
C ASN A 213 -2.20 5.03 9.22
N THR A 214 -3.29 5.31 8.51
CA THR A 214 -4.69 5.12 8.96
C THR A 214 -5.02 3.72 9.46
N TYR A 215 -4.62 2.65 8.74
CA TYR A 215 -4.99 1.27 9.10
C TYR A 215 -4.50 0.83 10.50
N TYR A 216 -3.46 1.46 11.05
CA TYR A 216 -3.02 1.18 12.42
C TYR A 216 -4.07 1.57 13.46
N MET A 217 -4.92 2.57 13.19
CA MET A 217 -6.04 2.90 14.07
C MET A 217 -6.99 1.71 14.22
N GLY A 218 -7.40 1.11 13.09
CA GLY A 218 -8.24 -0.09 13.13
C GLY A 218 -7.58 -1.24 13.89
N LYS A 219 -6.31 -1.53 13.59
CA LYS A 219 -5.55 -2.58 14.30
C LYS A 219 -5.35 -2.33 15.79
N MET A 220 -5.26 -1.06 16.23
CA MET A 220 -5.20 -0.73 17.65
C MET A 220 -6.55 -0.86 18.34
N LEU A 221 -7.66 -0.63 17.64
CA LEU A 221 -9.01 -0.81 18.17
C LEU A 221 -9.42 -2.30 18.29
N GLU A 222 -8.81 -3.18 17.48
CA GLU A 222 -8.97 -4.65 17.63
C GLU A 222 -8.19 -5.23 18.82
N ASP A 223 -7.15 -4.52 19.26
CA ASP A 223 -6.22 -4.97 20.30
C ASP A 223 -6.61 -4.36 21.67
N PRO A 224 -7.09 -5.15 22.65
CA PRO A 224 -7.51 -4.63 23.94
C PRO A 224 -6.42 -3.87 24.69
N GLU A 225 -5.15 -4.19 24.48
CA GLU A 225 -4.02 -3.50 25.13
C GLU A 225 -3.75 -2.11 24.54
N GLN A 226 -4.28 -1.84 23.34
CA GLN A 226 -4.00 -0.63 22.56
C GLN A 226 -5.22 0.23 22.29
N THR A 227 -6.40 -0.30 22.64
CA THR A 227 -7.69 0.39 22.50
C THR A 227 -7.68 1.73 23.23
N GLU A 228 -7.08 1.83 24.41
CA GLU A 228 -6.96 3.11 25.13
C GLU A 228 -6.08 4.12 24.39
N TRP A 229 -5.02 3.65 23.71
CA TRP A 229 -4.15 4.53 22.93
C TRP A 229 -4.91 5.10 21.74
N ALA A 230 -5.57 4.22 20.99
CA ALA A 230 -6.43 4.60 19.85
C ALA A 230 -7.52 5.59 20.28
N ASN A 231 -8.19 5.33 21.40
CA ASN A 231 -9.26 6.19 21.88
C ASN A 231 -8.79 7.58 22.34
N SER A 232 -7.52 7.75 22.69
CA SER A 232 -6.97 9.05 23.11
C SER A 232 -6.68 10.03 21.98
N VAL A 233 -6.65 9.53 20.75
CA VAL A 233 -6.35 10.35 19.56
C VAL A 233 -7.54 10.38 18.60
N ARG A 234 -7.54 11.40 17.75
CA ARG A 234 -8.37 11.45 16.53
C ARG A 234 -7.48 11.44 15.31
N ILE A 235 -8.04 11.02 14.18
CA ILE A 235 -7.39 11.13 12.87
C ILE A 235 -7.68 12.51 12.31
N VAL A 236 -6.63 13.18 11.85
CA VAL A 236 -6.70 14.39 11.03
C VAL A 236 -6.10 14.06 9.67
N PHE A 237 -6.82 14.36 8.60
CA PHE A 237 -6.36 14.23 7.22
C PHE A 237 -5.84 15.58 6.72
N PRO A 238 -4.58 15.96 7.00
CA PRO A 238 -4.01 17.15 6.40
C PRO A 238 -3.91 17.01 4.89
N VAL A 239 -3.88 18.14 4.19
CA VAL A 239 -3.65 18.22 2.75
C VAL A 239 -2.32 18.93 2.48
N PHE A 240 -1.75 18.78 1.29
CA PHE A 240 -0.76 19.74 0.81
C PHE A 240 -1.46 21.06 0.44
N GLU A 241 -0.81 22.21 0.59
CA GLU A 241 -1.42 23.53 0.34
C GLU A 241 -2.10 23.65 -1.04
N ASP A 242 -1.50 23.04 -2.07
CA ASP A 242 -2.02 22.97 -3.45
C ASP A 242 -2.39 21.52 -3.86
N GLY A 243 -2.72 20.67 -2.89
CA GLY A 243 -2.98 19.24 -3.14
C GLY A 243 -4.03 18.64 -2.20
N GLY A 244 -3.94 17.31 -2.03
CA GLY A 244 -4.80 16.56 -1.13
C GLY A 244 -4.01 15.84 -0.04
N THR A 245 -4.64 14.92 0.66
CA THR A 245 -3.97 14.07 1.64
C THR A 245 -3.06 13.06 0.95
N HIS A 246 -1.82 12.95 1.43
CA HIS A 246 -0.85 11.99 0.90
C HIS A 246 -1.40 10.55 0.98
N MET A 247 -1.53 9.95 -0.19
CA MET A 247 -1.93 8.55 -0.36
C MET A 247 -0.73 7.69 -0.73
N ASN A 248 -0.80 6.43 -0.35
CA ASN A 248 0.08 5.39 -0.83
C ASN A 248 -0.76 4.13 -1.09
N ILE A 249 -0.24 3.16 -1.83
CA ILE A 249 -1.02 2.02 -2.33
C ILE A 249 -0.42 0.67 -1.97
N SER A 250 -1.27 -0.32 -2.00
CA SER A 250 -0.86 -1.70 -2.26
C SER A 250 -1.14 -1.97 -3.73
N GLY A 251 -0.13 -2.46 -4.45
CA GLY A 251 -0.14 -2.56 -5.90
C GLY A 251 -0.05 -3.99 -6.39
N VAL A 252 -0.62 -4.22 -7.56
CA VAL A 252 -0.52 -5.45 -8.32
C VAL A 252 0.10 -5.18 -9.69
N ALA A 253 0.96 -6.07 -10.16
CA ALA A 253 1.50 -6.05 -11.51
C ALA A 253 1.58 -7.47 -12.07
N MET A 254 1.37 -7.62 -13.38
CA MET A 254 1.59 -8.89 -14.06
C MET A 254 3.08 -9.04 -14.35
N THR A 255 3.65 -10.20 -14.06
CA THR A 255 5.07 -10.47 -14.34
C THR A 255 5.28 -10.58 -15.85
N ALA A 256 6.47 -10.22 -16.35
CA ALA A 256 6.83 -10.38 -17.75
C ALA A 256 6.87 -11.85 -18.20
N ALA A 257 7.07 -12.77 -17.25
CA ALA A 257 7.19 -14.21 -17.49
C ALA A 257 5.90 -14.99 -17.18
N ALA A 258 4.77 -14.31 -16.93
CA ALA A 258 3.52 -14.91 -16.48
C ALA A 258 3.13 -16.14 -17.35
N PRO A 259 3.17 -17.37 -16.81
CA PRO A 259 2.80 -18.57 -17.56
C PRO A 259 1.29 -18.65 -17.86
N HIS A 260 0.44 -17.96 -17.09
CA HIS A 260 -1.02 -17.96 -17.18
C HIS A 260 -1.57 -16.52 -17.27
N PRO A 261 -1.25 -15.75 -18.33
CA PRO A 261 -1.58 -14.32 -18.39
C PRO A 261 -3.09 -14.02 -18.42
N GLU A 262 -3.91 -14.94 -18.95
CA GLU A 262 -5.38 -14.77 -18.98
C GLU A 262 -6.00 -14.93 -17.57
N ASP A 263 -5.54 -15.92 -16.80
CA ASP A 263 -5.99 -16.14 -15.43
C ASP A 263 -5.46 -15.04 -14.49
N ALA A 264 -4.22 -14.60 -14.73
CA ALA A 264 -3.60 -13.48 -14.05
C ALA A 264 -4.38 -12.17 -14.28
N LEU A 265 -4.79 -11.90 -15.52
CA LEU A 265 -5.66 -10.76 -15.84
C LEU A 265 -7.00 -10.88 -15.11
N THR A 266 -7.62 -12.06 -15.14
CA THR A 266 -8.88 -12.32 -14.42
C THR A 266 -8.74 -12.05 -12.92
N PHE A 267 -7.61 -12.42 -12.33
CA PHE A 267 -7.30 -12.11 -10.93
C PHE A 267 -7.17 -10.60 -10.71
N MET A 268 -6.43 -9.88 -11.56
CA MET A 268 -6.31 -8.42 -11.46
C MET A 268 -7.67 -7.71 -11.58
N GLU A 269 -8.53 -8.13 -12.52
CA GLU A 269 -9.88 -7.60 -12.66
C GLU A 269 -10.76 -7.89 -11.45
N PHE A 270 -10.62 -9.10 -10.87
CA PHE A 270 -11.31 -9.45 -9.64
C PHE A 270 -10.88 -8.56 -8.47
N LEU A 271 -9.58 -8.25 -8.32
CA LEU A 271 -9.08 -7.34 -7.28
C LEU A 271 -9.69 -5.95 -7.36
N ALA A 272 -10.04 -5.48 -8.56
CA ALA A 272 -10.72 -4.21 -8.81
C ALA A 272 -12.25 -4.29 -8.65
N SER A 273 -12.81 -5.47 -8.43
CA SER A 273 -14.26 -5.65 -8.31
C SER A 273 -14.80 -5.11 -6.98
N PRO A 274 -16.07 -4.67 -6.93
CA PRO A 274 -16.72 -4.29 -5.67
C PRO A 274 -16.66 -5.35 -4.57
N GLU A 275 -16.66 -6.64 -4.95
CA GLU A 275 -16.58 -7.77 -4.02
C GLU A 275 -15.21 -7.82 -3.33
N ALA A 276 -14.12 -7.84 -4.09
CA ALA A 276 -12.77 -7.86 -3.53
C ALA A 276 -12.49 -6.58 -2.72
N GLN A 277 -12.91 -5.42 -3.22
CA GLN A 277 -12.74 -4.13 -2.55
C GLN A 277 -13.47 -4.07 -1.21
N ALA A 278 -14.66 -4.68 -1.09
CA ALA A 278 -15.37 -4.79 0.18
C ALA A 278 -14.61 -5.65 1.19
N VAL A 279 -14.04 -6.78 0.76
CA VAL A 279 -13.20 -7.63 1.62
C VAL A 279 -11.97 -6.84 2.12
N TYR A 280 -11.31 -6.10 1.24
CA TYR A 280 -10.18 -5.24 1.63
C TYR A 280 -10.56 -4.16 2.65
N ALA A 281 -11.72 -3.52 2.45
CA ALA A 281 -12.20 -2.46 3.32
C ALA A 281 -12.48 -2.93 4.75
N GLU A 282 -13.02 -4.15 4.90
CA GLU A 282 -13.41 -4.72 6.19
C GLU A 282 -12.23 -5.32 6.95
N VAL A 283 -11.32 -6.04 6.28
CA VAL A 283 -10.25 -6.81 6.97
C VAL A 283 -9.00 -5.97 7.23
N ASN A 284 -8.66 -5.06 6.29
CA ASN A 284 -7.35 -4.41 6.29
C ASN A 284 -7.40 -2.95 6.75
N TYR A 285 -8.60 -2.40 6.97
CA TYR A 285 -8.81 -0.98 7.32
C TYR A 285 -8.12 -0.01 6.34
N GLU A 286 -8.01 -0.42 5.08
CA GLU A 286 -7.53 0.38 3.96
C GLU A 286 -8.72 0.98 3.21
N PHE A 287 -8.47 2.00 2.40
CA PHE A 287 -9.50 2.62 1.57
C PHE A 287 -9.60 1.88 0.23
N PRO A 288 -10.83 1.52 -0.20
CA PRO A 288 -11.07 1.06 -1.55
C PRO A 288 -10.57 2.07 -2.57
N VAL A 289 -10.01 1.58 -3.68
CA VAL A 289 -9.64 2.43 -4.83
C VAL A 289 -10.76 2.49 -5.86
N THR A 290 -11.70 1.54 -5.81
CA THR A 290 -12.80 1.47 -6.77
C THR A 290 -13.89 2.48 -6.50
N PRO A 291 -14.26 3.32 -7.48
CA PRO A 291 -15.32 4.31 -7.32
C PRO A 291 -16.64 3.70 -6.84
N GLY A 292 -17.24 4.31 -5.83
CA GLY A 292 -18.56 3.89 -5.32
C GLY A 292 -18.54 2.72 -4.33
N VAL A 293 -17.40 2.07 -4.09
CA VAL A 293 -17.27 1.07 -3.01
C VAL A 293 -17.05 1.80 -1.68
N PRO A 294 -17.95 1.66 -0.70
CA PRO A 294 -17.76 2.30 0.59
C PRO A 294 -16.63 1.64 1.37
N ALA A 295 -15.87 2.44 2.13
CA ALA A 295 -14.99 1.89 3.15
C ALA A 295 -15.83 1.22 4.27
N SER A 296 -15.19 0.37 5.08
CA SER A 296 -15.86 -0.25 6.23
C SER A 296 -16.41 0.79 7.19
N LYS A 297 -17.41 0.42 7.99
CA LYS A 297 -18.04 1.35 8.95
C LYS A 297 -17.03 2.05 9.85
N LEU A 298 -15.99 1.33 10.27
CA LEU A 298 -14.92 1.89 11.09
C LEU A 298 -14.09 2.91 10.32
N VAL A 299 -13.62 2.56 9.11
CA VAL A 299 -12.81 3.48 8.29
C VAL A 299 -13.62 4.73 7.90
N ALA A 300 -14.89 4.55 7.51
CA ALA A 300 -15.80 5.65 7.20
C ALA A 300 -16.06 6.57 8.41
N SER A 301 -15.96 6.05 9.64
CA SER A 301 -16.15 6.85 10.86
C SER A 301 -15.02 7.86 11.13
N TRP A 302 -13.88 7.72 10.47
CA TRP A 302 -12.73 8.62 10.62
C TRP A 302 -12.92 9.96 9.90
N GLY A 303 -13.93 10.07 9.05
CA GLY A 303 -14.27 11.28 8.31
C GLY A 303 -14.00 11.16 6.81
N THR A 304 -14.26 12.26 6.10
CA THR A 304 -14.02 12.39 4.67
C THR A 304 -12.79 13.25 4.42
N PHE A 305 -12.05 12.97 3.37
CA PHE A 305 -10.90 13.75 2.94
C PHE A 305 -10.80 13.76 1.41
N THR A 306 -10.04 14.70 0.88
CA THR A 306 -9.69 14.75 -0.54
C THR A 306 -8.32 14.09 -0.71
N PRO A 307 -8.20 12.93 -1.39
CA PRO A 307 -6.90 12.34 -1.66
C PRO A 307 -6.08 13.25 -2.58
N ASP A 308 -4.77 13.24 -2.41
CA ASP A 308 -3.85 13.92 -3.31
C ASP A 308 -3.95 13.35 -4.73
N THR A 309 -3.88 14.23 -5.73
CA THR A 309 -4.02 13.89 -7.14
C THR A 309 -2.68 13.76 -7.86
N ILE A 310 -1.57 13.99 -7.15
CA ILE A 310 -0.25 13.75 -7.73
C ILE A 310 -0.10 12.29 -8.16
N SER A 311 0.50 12.07 -9.33
CA SER A 311 0.74 10.72 -9.81
C SER A 311 1.65 9.98 -8.83
N LEU A 312 1.24 8.80 -8.38
CA LEU A 312 2.07 8.01 -7.49
C LEU A 312 3.40 7.62 -8.15
N ASP A 313 3.44 7.46 -9.47
CA ASP A 313 4.67 7.19 -10.23
C ASP A 313 5.70 8.32 -10.17
N SER A 314 5.30 9.55 -9.85
CA SER A 314 6.27 10.64 -9.71
C SER A 314 7.02 10.61 -8.38
N LEU A 315 6.61 9.78 -7.41
CA LEU A 315 7.20 9.74 -6.07
C LEU A 315 8.45 8.85 -5.93
N PRO A 316 8.50 7.62 -6.49
CA PRO A 316 9.67 6.75 -6.41
C PRO A 316 10.98 7.40 -6.89
N PRO A 317 11.02 8.15 -8.02
CA PRO A 317 12.25 8.80 -8.47
C PRO A 317 12.82 9.81 -7.45
N LEU A 318 11.95 10.41 -6.64
CA LEU A 318 12.32 11.41 -5.62
C LEU A 318 12.78 10.78 -4.30
N ARG A 319 12.68 9.44 -4.17
CA ARG A 319 13.00 8.74 -2.93
C ARG A 319 14.45 8.88 -2.50
N ALA A 320 15.38 8.89 -3.47
CA ALA A 320 16.81 9.07 -3.18
C ALA A 320 17.08 10.47 -2.62
N ASP A 321 16.43 11.50 -3.16
CA ASP A 321 16.51 12.86 -2.64
C ASP A 321 15.87 12.99 -1.26
N ALA A 322 14.71 12.37 -1.03
CA ALA A 322 14.08 12.32 0.28
C ALA A 322 15.01 11.69 1.34
N LEU A 323 15.68 10.57 1.01
CA LEU A 323 16.63 9.94 1.91
C LEU A 323 17.82 10.85 2.20
N ARG A 324 18.41 11.42 1.14
CA ARG A 324 19.53 12.37 1.26
C ARG A 324 19.17 13.56 2.14
N ILE A 325 17.98 14.15 1.98
CA ILE A 325 17.49 15.24 2.83
C ILE A 325 17.41 14.80 4.29
N MET A 326 16.79 13.65 4.58
CA MET A 326 16.67 13.15 5.96
C MET A 326 18.05 12.90 6.61
N GLU A 327 19.03 12.44 5.84
CA GLU A 327 20.42 12.25 6.28
C GLU A 327 21.15 13.59 6.50
N GLU A 328 21.06 14.54 5.56
CA GLU A 328 21.66 15.87 5.67
C GLU A 328 21.11 16.66 6.87
N VAL A 329 19.81 16.58 7.11
CA VAL A 329 19.14 17.18 8.28
C VAL A 329 19.52 16.45 9.57
N ASN A 330 20.12 15.26 9.48
CA ASN A 330 20.34 14.34 10.58
C ASN A 330 19.03 14.12 11.37
N PHE A 331 17.94 13.79 10.66
CA PHE A 331 16.58 13.80 11.22
C PHE A 331 16.43 12.92 12.48
N ASP A 332 17.11 11.77 12.49
CA ASP A 332 17.04 10.81 13.60
C ASP A 332 17.94 11.18 14.80
N GLY A 333 18.86 12.15 14.62
CA GLY A 333 19.64 12.80 15.67
C GLY A 333 20.96 12.15 16.03
#